data_AF-A0A6V7IM02-F1
#
_entry.id   AF-A0A6V7IM02-F1
#
_cell.length_a   1.000
_cell.length_b   1.000
_cell.length_c   1.000
_cell.angle_alpha   90.00
_cell.angle_beta   90.00
_cell.angle_gamma   90.00
#
_symmetry.space_group_name_H-M   'P 1'
#
loop_
_entity.id
_entity.type
_entity.pdbx_description
1 polymer ?
#
loop_
_entity_poly.entity_id
_entity_poly.type
_entity_poly.pdbx_seq_one_letter_code
_entity_poly.pdbx_strand_id
1 'polypeptide(L)'
;EDTISINHNWINGCNIINIWLELKKALQAVMKEIEDCSNMDNWSSQCQLLLKASHGMDYIQFYEFLTFIIERRLNSLKTIKTCVNFDTCQLGVNHTMFDIHRAKLVLIQLIKDCKENNIFDIIFFDGKVEQLLQRIEATLKYTESMKNV
;
A
#
# COMPACT_ATOMS: atom_id res chain seq x y z
N GLU A 1 15.34 15.40 34.16
CA GLU A 1 14.24 14.44 34.35
C GLU A 1 14.38 13.37 33.28
N ASP A 2 14.28 12.10 33.66
CA ASP A 2 14.27 10.99 32.72
C ASP A 2 12.83 10.68 32.33
N THR A 3 12.54 10.71 31.03
CA THR A 3 11.20 10.45 30.48
C THR A 3 11.25 9.21 29.60
N ILE A 4 10.34 8.26 29.85
CA ILE A 4 10.06 7.15 28.94
C ILE A 4 8.77 7.47 28.19
N SER A 5 8.82 7.42 26.85
CA SER A 5 7.64 7.53 25.99
C SER A 5 7.48 6.27 25.13
N ILE A 6 6.22 5.92 24.87
CA ILE A 6 5.84 4.83 23.96
C ILE A 6 4.98 5.46 22.86
N ASN A 7 5.39 5.29 21.61
CA ASN A 7 4.67 5.77 20.43
C ASN A 7 4.52 4.63 19.41
N HIS A 8 3.35 4.54 18.77
CA HIS A 8 3.09 3.62 17.68
C HIS A 8 2.59 4.40 16.47
N ASN A 9 3.24 4.20 15.32
CA ASN A 9 2.76 4.72 14.05
C ASN A 9 1.57 3.88 13.57
N TRP A 10 0.48 4.52 13.17
CA TRP A 10 -0.74 3.83 12.72
C TRP A 10 -1.14 4.24 11.31
N ILE A 11 -1.47 3.27 10.46
CA ILE A 11 -1.84 3.46 9.06
C ILE A 11 -3.32 3.11 8.85
N ASN A 12 -4.08 3.99 8.19
CA ASN A 12 -5.48 3.80 7.84
C ASN A 12 -5.86 4.56 6.55
N GLY A 13 -7.10 4.43 6.08
CA GLY A 13 -7.56 5.06 4.83
C GLY A 13 -7.40 6.60 4.80
N CYS A 14 -7.41 7.27 5.95
CA CYS A 14 -7.27 8.72 6.03
C CYS A 14 -5.83 9.18 5.77
N ASN A 15 -4.82 8.44 6.25
CA ASN A 15 -3.42 8.87 6.18
C ASN A 15 -2.55 8.05 5.21
N ILE A 16 -3.07 6.98 4.60
CA ILE A 16 -2.29 6.10 3.72
C ILE A 16 -1.59 6.82 2.55
N ILE A 17 -2.18 7.91 2.05
CA ILE A 17 -1.54 8.74 1.02
C ILE A 17 -0.27 9.42 1.54
N ASN A 18 -0.28 9.92 2.78
CA ASN A 18 0.88 10.59 3.36
C ASN A 18 1.99 9.57 3.63
N ILE A 19 1.61 8.38 4.12
CA ILE A 19 2.56 7.27 4.30
C ILE A 19 3.24 6.92 2.97
N TRP A 20 2.47 6.81 1.89
CA TRP A 20 3.01 6.58 0.56
C TRP A 20 3.97 7.70 0.11
N LEU A 21 3.58 8.97 0.27
CA LEU A 21 4.42 10.10 -0.13
C LEU A 21 5.74 10.15 0.65
N GLU A 22 5.72 9.84 1.95
CA GLU A 22 6.94 9.78 2.75
C GLU A 22 7.82 8.58 2.35
N LEU A 23 7.24 7.41 2.11
CA LEU A 23 7.98 6.24 1.64
C LEU A 23 8.62 6.49 0.26
N LYS A 24 7.91 7.18 -0.64
CA LYS A 24 8.43 7.58 -1.95
C LYS A 24 9.62 8.54 -1.81
N LYS A 25 9.49 9.59 -0.99
CA LYS A 25 10.60 10.52 -0.73
C LYS A 25 11.80 9.80 -0.14
N ALA A 26 11.57 8.85 0.77
CA ALA A 26 12.61 8.05 1.38
C ALA A 26 13.38 7.22 0.35
N LEU A 27 12.68 6.56 -0.57
CA LEU A 27 13.33 5.81 -1.66
C LEU A 27 14.18 6.74 -2.54
N GLN A 28 13.63 7.90 -2.91
CA GLN A 28 14.36 8.89 -3.70
C GLN A 28 15.63 9.38 -2.99
N ALA A 29 15.57 9.58 -1.68
CA ALA A 29 16.73 9.95 -0.88
C ALA A 29 17.78 8.83 -0.86
N VAL A 30 17.37 7.58 -0.67
CA VAL A 30 18.27 6.41 -0.74
C VAL A 30 18.94 6.31 -2.11
N MET A 31 18.16 6.37 -3.18
CA MET A 31 18.68 6.29 -4.55
C MET A 31 19.71 7.39 -4.83
N LYS A 32 19.47 8.62 -4.34
CA LYS A 32 20.40 9.73 -4.48
C LYS A 32 21.67 9.52 -3.66
N GLU A 33 21.57 8.98 -2.45
CA GLU A 33 22.71 8.79 -1.55
C GLU A 33 23.72 7.77 -2.10
N ILE A 34 23.24 6.73 -2.80
CA ILE A 34 24.08 5.67 -3.38
C ILE A 34 24.15 5.72 -4.91
N GLU A 35 23.92 6.90 -5.49
CA GLU A 35 23.90 7.12 -6.95
C GLU A 35 25.27 6.89 -7.60
N ASP A 36 26.35 7.16 -6.88
CA ASP A 36 27.73 6.91 -7.30
C ASP A 36 28.01 5.43 -7.61
N CYS A 37 27.25 4.55 -6.98
CA CYS A 37 27.31 3.10 -7.18
C CYS A 37 26.23 2.56 -8.12
N SER A 38 25.50 3.41 -8.86
CA SER A 38 24.36 3.02 -9.71
C SER A 38 24.66 1.99 -10.81
N ASN A 39 25.92 1.86 -11.21
CA ASN A 39 26.37 0.86 -12.19
C ASN A 39 26.52 -0.56 -11.62
N MET A 40 26.34 -0.74 -10.31
CA MET A 40 26.44 -2.07 -9.69
C MET A 40 25.28 -2.97 -10.10
N ASP A 41 25.56 -4.27 -10.21
CA ASP A 41 24.51 -5.25 -10.37
C ASP A 41 23.54 -5.19 -9.18
N ASN A 42 22.23 -5.32 -9.46
CA ASN A 42 21.17 -5.29 -8.47
C ASN A 42 21.05 -3.98 -7.66
N TRP A 43 21.50 -2.84 -8.19
CA TRP A 43 21.40 -1.53 -7.52
C TRP A 43 19.99 -1.25 -6.98
N SER A 44 18.94 -1.49 -7.76
CA SER A 44 17.55 -1.30 -7.32
C SER A 44 17.18 -2.14 -6.09
N SER A 45 17.68 -3.37 -6.00
CA SER A 45 17.47 -4.23 -4.82
C SER A 45 18.23 -3.70 -3.60
N GLN A 46 19.41 -3.11 -3.80
CA GLN A 46 20.15 -2.44 -2.72
C GLN A 46 19.41 -1.18 -2.24
N CYS A 47 18.81 -0.41 -3.14
CA CYS A 47 17.96 0.72 -2.77
C CYS A 47 16.78 0.26 -1.89
N GLN A 48 16.11 -0.85 -2.22
CA GLN A 48 15.02 -1.39 -1.39
C GLN A 48 15.53 -1.88 -0.03
N LEU A 49 16.69 -2.54 0.02
CA LEU A 49 17.31 -3.00 1.27
C LEU A 49 17.61 -1.82 2.22
N LEU A 50 18.21 -0.75 1.70
CA LEU A 50 18.54 0.45 2.47
C LEU A 50 17.29 1.25 2.87
N LEU A 51 16.28 1.32 2.00
CA LEU A 51 14.98 1.89 2.33
C LEU A 51 14.37 1.16 3.54
N LYS A 52 14.33 -0.17 3.50
CA LYS A 52 13.83 -0.98 4.62
C LYS A 52 14.64 -0.76 5.90
N ALA A 53 15.97 -0.72 5.80
CA ALA A 53 16.84 -0.54 6.97
C ALA A 53 16.65 0.84 7.62
N SER A 54 16.43 1.89 6.82
CA SER A 54 16.33 3.28 7.30
C SER A 54 14.91 3.71 7.67
N HIS A 55 13.89 3.22 6.95
CA HIS A 55 12.47 3.62 7.11
C HIS A 55 11.58 2.50 7.65
N GLY A 56 12.10 1.29 7.82
CA GLY A 56 11.38 0.15 8.41
C GLY A 56 10.46 -0.61 7.45
N MET A 57 10.35 -0.18 6.19
CA MET A 57 9.50 -0.79 5.17
C MET A 57 10.08 -0.50 3.78
N ASP A 58 10.05 -1.49 2.89
CA ASP A 58 10.35 -1.31 1.46
C ASP A 58 9.06 -1.29 0.61
N TYR A 59 9.18 -1.07 -0.69
CA TYR A 59 8.02 -1.05 -1.58
C TYR A 59 7.33 -2.42 -1.71
N ILE A 60 8.06 -3.53 -1.57
CA ILE A 60 7.49 -4.89 -1.64
C ILE A 60 6.56 -5.10 -0.43
N GLN A 61 7.05 -4.80 0.76
CA GLN A 61 6.29 -4.89 2.00
C GLN A 61 5.11 -3.91 2.01
N PHE A 62 5.28 -2.71 1.45
CA PHE A 62 4.18 -1.77 1.31
C PHE A 62 3.10 -2.30 0.34
N TYR A 63 3.47 -2.92 -0.77
CA TYR A 63 2.53 -3.59 -1.68
C TYR A 63 1.81 -4.77 -1.01
N GLU A 64 2.52 -5.62 -0.26
CA GLU A 64 1.93 -6.71 0.51
C GLU A 64 0.92 -6.19 1.54
N PHE A 65 1.27 -5.11 2.24
CA PHE A 65 0.39 -4.42 3.18
C PHE A 65 -0.89 -3.91 2.49
N LEU A 66 -0.75 -3.21 1.37
CA LEU A 66 -1.90 -2.72 0.58
C LEU A 66 -2.79 -3.89 0.14
N THR A 67 -2.19 -4.93 -0.42
CA THR A 67 -2.89 -6.13 -0.88
C THR A 67 -3.67 -6.77 0.26
N PHE A 68 -3.06 -6.98 1.42
CA PHE A 68 -3.73 -7.56 2.58
C PHE A 68 -4.97 -6.76 3.01
N ILE A 69 -4.85 -5.43 3.11
CA ILE A 69 -5.98 -4.58 3.49
C ILE A 69 -7.07 -4.63 2.42
N ILE A 70 -6.71 -4.42 1.15
CA ILE A 70 -7.65 -4.44 0.03
C ILE A 70 -8.42 -5.75 0.00
N GLU A 71 -7.73 -6.89 0.06
CA GLU A 71 -8.35 -8.22 0.02
C GLU A 71 -9.39 -8.42 1.13
N ARG A 72 -9.05 -8.04 2.36
CA ARG A 72 -9.97 -8.12 3.49
C ARG A 72 -11.21 -7.26 3.29
N ARG A 73 -11.06 -6.05 2.75
CA ARG A 73 -12.17 -5.14 2.46
C ARG A 73 -13.04 -5.65 1.31
N LEU A 74 -12.44 -6.16 0.23
CA LEU A 74 -13.16 -6.76 -0.90
C LEU A 74 -14.00 -7.96 -0.45
N ASN A 75 -13.46 -8.83 0.40
CA ASN A 75 -14.18 -9.99 0.93
C ASN A 75 -15.37 -9.60 1.82
N SER A 76 -15.22 -8.52 2.60
CA SER A 76 -16.33 -7.96 3.39
C SER A 76 -17.46 -7.42 2.51
N LEU A 77 -17.14 -6.69 1.44
CA LEU A 77 -18.18 -6.17 0.53
C LEU A 77 -18.93 -7.27 -0.22
N LYS A 78 -18.24 -8.31 -0.69
CA LYS A 78 -18.85 -9.45 -1.40
C LYS A 78 -19.85 -10.23 -0.56
N THR A 79 -19.62 -10.29 0.76
CA THR A 79 -20.46 -11.09 1.67
C THR A 79 -21.55 -10.27 2.35
N ILE A 80 -21.59 -8.94 2.15
CA ILE A 80 -22.44 -7.98 2.89
C ILE A 80 -22.33 -8.21 4.42
N LYS A 81 -21.17 -8.71 4.87
CA LYS A 81 -20.87 -8.88 6.29
C LYS A 81 -19.95 -7.75 6.72
N THR A 82 -20.21 -7.21 7.90
CA THR A 82 -19.30 -6.27 8.57
C THR A 82 -17.90 -6.87 8.60
N CYS A 83 -16.91 -6.10 8.14
CA CYS A 83 -15.51 -6.51 8.27
C CYS A 83 -15.18 -6.47 9.76
N VAL A 84 -15.03 -7.63 10.38
CA VAL A 84 -14.58 -7.72 11.78
C VAL A 84 -13.06 -7.59 11.79
N ASN A 85 -12.57 -6.57 12.48
CA ASN A 85 -11.15 -6.37 12.73
C ASN A 85 -10.90 -6.54 14.24
N PHE A 86 -9.98 -7.43 14.61
CA PHE A 86 -9.61 -7.74 16.00
C PHE A 86 -10.81 -7.99 16.92
N ASP A 87 -11.78 -8.78 16.44
CA ASP A 87 -12.95 -9.30 17.17
C ASP A 87 -13.88 -8.27 17.84
N THR A 88 -13.64 -6.96 17.64
CA THR A 88 -14.33 -5.88 18.34
C THR A 88 -14.72 -4.71 17.43
N CYS A 89 -14.00 -4.48 16.33
CA CYS A 89 -14.28 -3.36 15.42
C CYS A 89 -15.03 -3.84 14.17
N GLN A 90 -16.26 -3.37 13.99
CA GLN A 90 -17.06 -3.64 12.79
C GLN A 90 -16.97 -2.45 11.83
N LEU A 91 -16.40 -2.68 10.65
CA LEU A 91 -16.40 -1.67 9.59
C LEU A 91 -17.66 -1.81 8.73
N GLY A 92 -18.45 -0.74 8.69
CA GLY A 92 -19.60 -0.62 7.81
C GLY A 92 -19.21 -0.44 6.34
N VAL A 93 -20.16 -0.68 5.43
CA VAL A 93 -19.95 -0.63 3.96
C VAL A 93 -19.32 0.69 3.50
N ASN A 94 -19.76 1.82 4.04
CA ASN A 94 -19.20 3.13 3.67
C ASN A 94 -17.71 3.28 4.04
N HIS A 95 -17.32 2.80 5.22
CA HIS A 95 -15.93 2.82 5.66
C HIS A 95 -15.08 1.88 4.80
N THR A 96 -15.57 0.67 4.54
CA THR A 96 -14.91 -0.31 3.68
C THR A 96 -14.70 0.22 2.26
N MET A 97 -15.71 0.89 1.69
CA MET A 97 -15.59 1.56 0.39
C MET A 97 -14.54 2.67 0.43
N PHE A 98 -14.58 3.53 1.46
CA PHE A 98 -13.58 4.59 1.63
C PHE A 98 -12.16 4.02 1.67
N ASP A 99 -11.90 3.01 2.50
CA ASP A 99 -10.61 2.33 2.59
C ASP A 99 -10.14 1.81 1.21
N ILE A 100 -11.02 1.14 0.46
CA ILE A 100 -10.69 0.62 -0.88
C ILE A 100 -10.36 1.75 -1.85
N HIS A 101 -11.13 2.84 -1.88
CA HIS A 101 -10.83 3.97 -2.77
C HIS A 101 -9.48 4.60 -2.45
N ARG A 102 -9.15 4.77 -1.16
CA ARG A 102 -7.87 5.33 -0.72
C ARG A 102 -6.71 4.40 -1.04
N ALA A 103 -6.85 3.11 -0.76
CA ALA A 103 -5.83 2.10 -1.08
C ALA A 103 -5.64 1.94 -2.60
N LYS A 104 -6.72 1.95 -3.40
CA LYS A 104 -6.65 1.93 -4.88
C LYS A 104 -5.84 3.11 -5.41
N LEU A 105 -6.12 4.32 -4.92
CA LEU A 105 -5.42 5.53 -5.33
C LEU A 105 -3.92 5.40 -5.05
N VAL A 106 -3.54 4.93 -3.86
CA VAL A 106 -2.14 4.72 -3.50
C VAL A 106 -1.51 3.62 -4.35
N LEU A 107 -2.19 2.50 -4.58
CA LEU A 107 -1.68 1.41 -5.42
C LEU A 107 -1.38 1.89 -6.86
N ILE A 108 -2.24 2.72 -7.43
CA ILE A 108 -2.00 3.33 -8.76
C ILE A 108 -0.76 4.22 -8.74
N GLN A 109 -0.56 5.02 -7.69
CA GLN A 109 0.62 5.87 -7.57
C GLN A 109 1.90 5.05 -7.37
N LEU A 110 1.84 3.97 -6.58
CA LEU A 110 2.94 3.03 -6.41
C LEU A 110 3.33 2.39 -7.75
N ILE A 111 2.36 1.87 -8.52
CA ILE A 111 2.60 1.30 -9.84
C ILE A 111 3.27 2.31 -10.77
N LYS A 112 2.76 3.55 -10.80
CA LYS A 112 3.32 4.63 -11.61
C LYS A 112 4.77 4.90 -11.24
N ASP A 113 5.05 5.05 -9.95
CA ASP A 113 6.40 5.34 -9.45
C ASP A 113 7.37 4.18 -9.73
N CYS A 114 6.93 2.93 -9.57
CA CYS A 114 7.74 1.76 -9.91
C CYS A 114 8.10 1.72 -11.41
N LYS A 115 7.19 2.12 -12.30
CA LYS A 115 7.46 2.22 -13.73
C LYS A 115 8.44 3.36 -14.06
N GLU A 116 8.25 4.53 -13.45
CA GLU A 116 9.14 5.68 -13.63
C GLU A 116 10.58 5.38 -13.18
N ASN A 117 10.74 4.55 -12.14
CA ASN A 117 12.06 4.16 -11.60
C ASN A 117 12.58 2.82 -12.16
N ASN A 118 11.92 2.20 -13.14
CA ASN A 118 12.30 0.90 -13.72
C ASN A 118 12.45 -0.24 -12.68
N ILE A 119 11.61 -0.24 -11.64
CA ILE A 119 11.58 -1.28 -10.59
C ILE A 119 10.27 -2.07 -10.58
N PHE A 120 9.43 -1.92 -11.61
CA PHE A 120 8.12 -2.57 -11.69
C PHE A 120 8.19 -4.09 -11.49
N ASP A 121 9.05 -4.78 -12.22
CA ASP A 121 9.15 -6.25 -12.16
C ASP A 121 9.76 -6.75 -10.83
N ILE A 122 10.54 -5.91 -10.15
CA ILE A 122 11.12 -6.22 -8.84
C ILE A 122 10.04 -6.17 -7.76
N ILE A 123 9.19 -5.14 -7.80
CA ILE A 123 8.17 -4.93 -6.77
C ILE A 123 6.95 -5.83 -7.00
N PHE A 124 6.52 -6.00 -8.25
CA PHE A 124 5.34 -6.77 -8.64
C PHE A 124 5.70 -8.12 -9.26
N PHE A 125 6.71 -8.79 -8.69
CA PHE A 125 7.25 -10.06 -9.20
C PHE A 125 6.21 -11.20 -9.26
N ASP A 126 5.11 -11.10 -8.51
CA ASP A 126 4.04 -12.09 -8.49
C ASP A 126 3.09 -11.98 -9.68
N GLY A 127 3.15 -10.88 -10.45
CA GLY A 127 2.29 -10.61 -11.61
C GLY A 127 0.81 -10.45 -11.28
N LYS A 128 0.45 -10.17 -10.02
CA LYS A 128 -0.95 -10.13 -9.56
C LYS A 128 -1.55 -8.73 -9.49
N VAL A 129 -0.75 -7.69 -9.63
CA VAL A 129 -1.19 -6.31 -9.38
C VAL A 129 -2.29 -5.85 -10.33
N GLU A 130 -2.22 -6.23 -11.61
CA GLU A 130 -3.27 -5.95 -12.60
C GLU A 130 -4.58 -6.66 -12.25
N GLN A 131 -4.49 -7.94 -11.84
CA GLN A 131 -5.66 -8.71 -11.42
C GLN A 131 -6.30 -8.11 -10.17
N LEU A 132 -5.49 -7.63 -9.21
CA LEU A 132 -5.97 -6.94 -8.02
C LEU A 132 -6.74 -5.66 -8.40
N LEU A 133 -6.19 -4.83 -9.29
CA LEU A 133 -6.86 -3.60 -9.77
C LEU A 133 -8.21 -3.90 -10.43
N GLN A 134 -8.27 -4.91 -11.32
CA GLN A 134 -9.52 -5.31 -11.96
C GLN A 134 -10.59 -5.75 -10.94
N ARG A 135 -10.17 -6.52 -9.92
CA ARG A 135 -11.07 -6.98 -8.85
C ARG A 135 -11.58 -5.84 -7.97
N ILE A 136 -10.74 -4.83 -7.70
CA ILE A 136 -11.15 -3.61 -7.00
C ILE A 136 -12.25 -2.91 -7.81
N GLU A 137 -12.02 -2.66 -9.09
CA GLU A 137 -12.95 -1.93 -9.95
C GLU A 137 -14.30 -2.63 -10.10
N ALA A 138 -14.29 -3.94 -10.33
CA ALA A 138 -15.49 -4.74 -10.39
C ALA A 138 -16.31 -4.67 -9.09
N THR A 139 -15.63 -4.74 -7.94
CA THR A 139 -16.29 -4.73 -6.62
C THR A 139 -16.86 -3.35 -6.28
N LEU A 140 -16.14 -2.27 -6.58
CA LEU A 140 -16.62 -0.90 -6.38
C LEU A 140 -17.87 -0.63 -7.22
N LYS A 141 -17.83 -0.96 -8.51
CA LYS A 141 -18.97 -0.80 -9.42
C LYS A 141 -20.20 -1.59 -8.97
N TYR A 142 -20.00 -2.84 -8.56
CA TYR A 142 -21.08 -3.66 -8.01
C TYR A 142 -21.69 -3.03 -6.75
N THR A 143 -20.87 -2.60 -5.80
CA THR A 143 -21.33 -2.04 -4.52
C THR A 143 -22.08 -0.71 -4.71
N GLU A 144 -21.65 0.13 -5.65
CA GLU A 144 -22.34 1.38 -5.99
C GLU A 144 -23.72 1.11 -6.60
N SER A 145 -23.85 0.10 -7.48
CA SER A 145 -25.15 -0.26 -8.05
C SER A 145 -26.17 -0.72 -7.00
N MET A 146 -25.73 -1.39 -5.93
CA MET A 146 -26.60 -1.85 -4.84
C MET A 146 -27.11 -0.70 -3.93
N LYS A 147 -26.43 0.45 -3.90
CA LYS A 147 -26.89 1.62 -3.13
C LYS A 147 -27.96 2.44 -3.85
N ASN A 148 -28.10 2.24 -5.16
CA ASN A 148 -29.03 2.99 -6.02
C ASN A 148 -30.35 2.22 -6.28
N VAL A 149 -30.53 1.07 -5.61
CA VAL A 149 -31.76 0.25 -5.60
C VAL A 149 -32.40 0.41 -4.23
#